data_AF-A0A938TSM3-F1
#
_entry.id   AF-A0A938TSM3-F1
#
_cell.length_a   1.000
_cell.length_b   1.000
_cell.length_c   1.000
_cell.angle_alpha   90.00
_cell.angle_beta   90.00
_cell.angle_gamma   90.00
#
_symmetry.space_group_name_H-M   'P 1'
#
loop_
_entity.id
_entity.type
_entity.pdbx_description
1 polymer ?
#
loop_
_entity_poly.entity_id
_entity_poly.type
_entity_poly.pdbx_seq_one_letter_code
_entity_poly.pdbx_strand_id
1 'polypeptide(L)'
;MPLFVIFCLIFAFVVQTGSPVEALLSSELALYGGLTVTVLTIIASFLHRIPEAYAYDLFASSALFVWFSYWKPFFVKDSPIFFFFPVYFALLVAFTTLFFIGQRHKIDRQSLQLMQRLASSGVIDPWMIMTLVLITLYFENRFIQYPTCTTLLIMRYALYGCLKPSPKASYS
;
A
#
# COMPACT_ATOMS: atom_id res chain seq x y z
N MET A 1 -3.72 -6.89 2.69
CA MET A 1 -3.85 -6.18 1.41
C MET A 1 -3.59 -7.16 0.27
N PRO A 2 -4.46 -8.18 0.09
CA PRO A 2 -4.24 -9.21 -0.93
C PRO A 2 -4.30 -8.67 -2.36
N LEU A 3 -5.17 -7.71 -2.67
CA LEU A 3 -5.29 -7.17 -4.03
C LEU A 3 -3.99 -6.46 -4.45
N PHE A 4 -3.45 -5.64 -3.55
CA PHE A 4 -2.19 -4.95 -3.79
C PHE A 4 -1.03 -5.93 -4.02
N VAL A 5 -0.96 -7.04 -3.28
CA VAL A 5 0.06 -8.09 -3.49
C VAL A 5 -0.09 -8.72 -4.87
N ILE A 6 -1.32 -9.06 -5.27
CA ILE A 6 -1.58 -9.64 -6.60
C ILE A 6 -1.12 -8.67 -7.70
N PHE A 7 -1.48 -7.39 -7.60
CA PHE A 7 -1.04 -6.40 -8.57
C PHE A 7 0.47 -6.22 -8.56
N CYS A 8 1.13 -6.19 -7.40
CA CYS A 8 2.58 -6.12 -7.34
C CYS A 8 3.25 -7.25 -8.14
N LEU A 9 2.76 -8.49 -7.98
CA LEU A 9 3.28 -9.64 -8.69
C LEU A 9 2.97 -9.59 -10.20
N ILE A 10 1.77 -9.13 -10.58
CA ILE A 10 1.40 -8.92 -12.00
C ILE A 10 2.35 -7.90 -12.65
N PHE A 11 2.61 -6.78 -12.00
CA PHE A 11 3.49 -5.74 -12.53
C PHE A 11 4.92 -6.25 -12.68
N ALA A 12 5.45 -6.94 -11.66
CA ALA A 12 6.77 -7.56 -11.74
C ALA A 12 6.86 -8.57 -12.90
N PHE A 13 5.83 -9.41 -13.07
CA PHE A 13 5.78 -10.39 -14.16
C PHE A 13 5.70 -9.73 -15.54
N VAL A 14 4.86 -8.71 -15.71
CA VAL A 14 4.70 -7.97 -16.98
C VAL A 14 6.02 -7.32 -17.39
N VAL A 15 6.70 -6.64 -16.44
CA VAL A 15 8.00 -6.00 -16.69
C VAL A 15 9.07 -7.03 -17.05
N GLN A 16 9.11 -8.16 -16.34
CA GLN A 16 10.10 -9.22 -16.57
C GLN A 16 9.93 -9.88 -17.94
N THR A 17 8.70 -10.00 -18.44
CA THR A 17 8.38 -10.69 -19.68
C THR A 17 8.31 -9.77 -20.90
N GLY A 18 8.31 -8.44 -20.70
CA GLY A 18 8.11 -7.47 -21.78
C GLY A 18 6.75 -7.64 -22.47
N SER A 19 5.73 -8.02 -21.70
CA SER A 19 4.40 -8.34 -22.23
C SER A 19 3.73 -7.14 -22.90
N PRO A 20 2.94 -7.32 -23.98
CA PRO A 20 2.13 -6.24 -24.58
C PRO A 20 1.19 -5.53 -23.61
N VAL A 21 0.83 -6.19 -22.49
CA VAL A 21 0.04 -5.61 -21.41
C VAL A 21 0.73 -4.40 -20.76
N GLU A 22 2.06 -4.31 -20.84
CA GLU A 22 2.83 -3.17 -20.34
C GLU A 22 2.36 -1.85 -20.97
N ALA A 23 2.07 -1.84 -22.28
CA ALA A 23 1.57 -0.65 -22.98
C ALA A 23 0.21 -0.18 -22.44
N LEU A 24 -0.66 -1.13 -22.03
CA LEU A 24 -1.93 -0.80 -21.40
C LEU A 24 -1.73 -0.23 -20.00
N LEU A 25 -0.82 -0.80 -19.21
CA LEU A 25 -0.51 -0.32 -17.86
C LEU A 25 0.19 1.05 -17.86
N SER A 26 0.91 1.39 -18.92
CA SER A 26 1.53 2.71 -19.11
C SER A 26 0.63 3.73 -19.81
N SER A 27 -0.63 3.38 -20.11
CA SER A 27 -1.56 4.27 -20.81
C SER A 27 -2.10 5.38 -19.92
N GLU A 28 -2.57 6.46 -20.54
CA GLU A 28 -3.27 7.56 -19.86
C GLU A 28 -4.55 7.07 -19.16
N LEU A 29 -5.21 6.05 -19.70
CA LEU A 29 -6.38 5.43 -19.06
C LEU A 29 -6.01 4.80 -17.71
N ALA A 30 -4.88 4.08 -17.64
CA ALA A 30 -4.38 3.51 -16.39
C ALA A 30 -4.01 4.63 -15.39
N LEU A 31 -3.40 5.71 -15.86
CA LEU A 31 -3.05 6.87 -15.04
C LEU A 31 -4.28 7.55 -14.44
N TYR A 32 -5.21 8.02 -15.27
CA TYR A 32 -6.37 8.77 -14.80
C TYR A 32 -7.35 7.88 -14.03
N GLY A 33 -7.50 6.61 -14.44
CA GLY A 33 -8.28 5.62 -13.69
C GLY A 33 -7.70 5.37 -12.30
N GLY A 34 -6.40 5.08 -12.23
CA GLY A 34 -5.69 4.90 -10.97
C GLY A 34 -5.75 6.13 -10.08
N LEU A 35 -5.57 7.33 -10.64
CA LEU A 35 -5.58 8.59 -9.89
C LEU A 35 -6.96 8.87 -9.31
N THR A 36 -8.02 8.67 -10.10
CA THR A 36 -9.41 8.83 -9.66
C THR A 36 -9.72 7.92 -8.48
N VAL A 37 -9.39 6.63 -8.59
CA VAL A 37 -9.61 5.66 -7.49
C VAL A 37 -8.78 6.03 -6.26
N THR A 38 -7.54 6.47 -6.44
CA THR A 38 -6.65 6.87 -5.34
C THR A 38 -7.23 8.06 -4.57
N VAL A 39 -7.65 9.11 -5.27
CA VAL A 39 -8.25 10.32 -4.66
C VAL A 39 -9.58 9.99 -3.99
N LEU A 40 -10.45 9.23 -4.64
CA LEU A 40 -11.73 8.80 -4.05
C LEU A 40 -11.51 7.96 -2.79
N THR A 41 -10.49 7.11 -2.76
CA THR A 41 -10.15 6.30 -1.59
C THR A 41 -9.66 7.16 -0.42
N ILE A 42 -8.83 8.19 -0.69
CA ILE A 42 -8.42 9.16 0.35
C ILE A 42 -9.65 9.86 0.93
N ILE A 43 -10.52 10.40 0.06
CA ILE A 43 -11.74 11.11 0.49
C ILE A 43 -12.65 10.18 1.29
N ALA A 44 -12.88 8.95 0.80
CA ALA A 44 -13.70 7.97 1.49
C ALA A 44 -13.09 7.55 2.83
N SER A 45 -11.76 7.44 2.94
CA SER A 45 -11.06 7.17 4.18
C SER A 45 -11.16 8.34 5.17
N PHE A 46 -11.03 9.57 4.69
CA PHE A 46 -11.17 10.78 5.50
C PHE A 46 -12.59 10.94 6.05
N LEU A 47 -13.60 10.64 5.23
CA LEU A 47 -15.02 10.64 5.63
C LEU A 47 -15.44 9.38 6.40
N HIS A 48 -14.51 8.45 6.68
CA HIS A 48 -14.77 7.15 7.30
C HIS A 48 -15.90 6.34 6.62
N ARG A 49 -16.05 6.49 5.29
CA ARG A 49 -17.12 5.86 4.49
C ARG A 49 -16.81 4.43 4.04
N ILE A 50 -15.58 3.99 4.20
CA ILE A 50 -15.12 2.64 3.84
C ILE A 50 -14.36 2.00 5.00
N PRO A 51 -14.43 0.67 5.18
CA PRO A 51 -13.64 0.01 6.21
C PRO A 51 -12.14 0.16 5.93
N GLU A 52 -11.35 0.51 6.96
CA GLU A 52 -9.92 0.80 6.81
C GLU A 52 -9.14 -0.30 6.07
N ALA A 53 -9.44 -1.58 6.35
CA ALA A 53 -8.79 -2.69 5.66
C ALA A 53 -8.93 -2.63 4.13
N TYR A 54 -10.10 -2.24 3.62
CA TYR A 54 -10.34 -2.04 2.20
C TYR A 54 -9.72 -0.74 1.69
N ALA A 55 -9.74 0.33 2.51
CA ALA A 55 -9.12 1.60 2.16
C ALA A 55 -7.62 1.43 1.86
N TYR A 56 -6.89 0.73 2.73
CA TYR A 56 -5.47 0.44 2.51
C TYR A 56 -5.22 -0.33 1.21
N ASP A 57 -5.94 -1.44 1.01
CA ASP A 57 -5.71 -2.32 -0.12
C ASP A 57 -6.05 -1.64 -1.45
N LEU A 58 -7.21 -0.95 -1.50
CA LEU A 58 -7.65 -0.22 -2.69
C LEU A 58 -6.72 0.95 -3.02
N PHE A 59 -6.34 1.76 -2.01
CA PHE A 59 -5.42 2.88 -2.18
C PHE A 59 -4.06 2.42 -2.69
N ALA A 60 -3.45 1.41 -2.05
CA ALA A 60 -2.12 0.95 -2.44
C ALA A 60 -2.13 0.33 -3.84
N SER A 61 -3.19 -0.41 -4.17
CA SER A 61 -3.43 -0.95 -5.51
C SER A 61 -3.51 0.18 -6.53
N SER A 62 -4.39 1.15 -6.35
CA SER A 62 -4.56 2.24 -7.32
C SER A 62 -3.33 3.14 -7.42
N ALA A 63 -2.64 3.40 -6.31
CA ALA A 63 -1.38 4.15 -6.30
C ALA A 63 -0.25 3.42 -7.06
N LEU A 64 -0.24 2.09 -7.07
CA LEU A 64 0.71 1.30 -7.88
C LEU A 64 0.48 1.52 -9.39
N PHE A 65 -0.79 1.57 -9.81
CA PHE A 65 -1.13 1.89 -11.21
C PHE A 65 -0.66 3.31 -11.56
N VAL A 66 -0.99 4.30 -10.73
CA VAL A 66 -0.55 5.70 -10.93
C VAL A 66 0.97 5.78 -11.02
N TRP A 67 1.68 5.18 -10.06
CA TRP A 67 3.14 5.14 -10.04
C TRP A 67 3.71 4.61 -11.35
N PHE A 68 3.25 3.44 -11.79
CA PHE A 68 3.79 2.82 -12.98
C PHE A 68 3.47 3.63 -14.23
N SER A 69 2.21 4.02 -14.42
CA SER A 69 1.79 4.77 -15.60
C SER A 69 2.44 6.15 -15.68
N TYR A 70 2.59 6.82 -14.53
CA TYR A 70 3.16 8.15 -14.45
C TYR A 70 4.67 8.11 -14.63
N TRP A 71 5.38 7.17 -13.97
CA TRP A 71 6.84 7.16 -13.99
C TRP A 71 7.41 6.49 -15.24
N LYS A 72 6.75 5.49 -15.81
CA LYS A 72 7.33 4.71 -16.93
C LYS A 72 7.86 5.56 -18.08
N PRO A 73 7.18 6.64 -18.53
CA PRO A 73 7.69 7.51 -19.59
C PRO A 73 8.96 8.30 -19.24
N PHE A 74 9.21 8.56 -17.95
CA PHE A 74 10.35 9.37 -17.48
C PHE A 74 11.62 8.57 -17.21
N PHE A 75 11.51 7.25 -17.09
CA PHE A 75 12.64 6.37 -16.80
C PHE A 75 13.07 5.58 -18.03
N VAL A 76 14.34 5.17 -18.05
CA VAL A 76 14.86 4.27 -19.09
C VAL A 76 14.05 2.97 -19.11
N LYS A 77 13.82 2.42 -20.32
CA LYS A 77 12.94 1.26 -20.56
C LYS A 77 13.15 0.10 -19.57
N ASP A 78 14.41 -0.22 -19.28
CA ASP A 78 14.82 -1.34 -18.44
C ASP A 78 15.18 -0.92 -17.00
N SER A 79 14.62 0.20 -16.53
CA SER A 79 14.88 0.69 -15.18
C SER A 79 14.44 -0.37 -14.15
N PRO A 80 15.34 -0.83 -13.28
CA PRO A 80 15.11 -1.98 -12.41
C PRO A 80 14.03 -1.70 -11.35
N ILE A 81 13.72 -0.43 -11.09
CA ILE A 81 12.70 -0.03 -10.10
C ILE A 81 11.32 -0.59 -10.41
N PHE A 82 10.98 -0.79 -11.69
CA PHE A 82 9.68 -1.29 -12.12
C PHE A 82 9.48 -2.77 -11.79
N PHE A 83 10.57 -3.51 -11.58
CA PHE A 83 10.54 -4.89 -11.09
C PHE A 83 10.74 -4.96 -9.57
N PHE A 84 11.76 -4.29 -9.03
CA PHE A 84 12.13 -4.46 -7.62
C PHE A 84 11.14 -3.82 -6.64
N PHE A 85 10.54 -2.66 -6.96
CA PHE A 85 9.61 -2.02 -6.02
C PHE A 85 8.35 -2.87 -5.80
N PRO A 86 7.65 -3.37 -6.84
CA PRO A 86 6.51 -4.25 -6.65
C PRO A 86 6.86 -5.52 -5.87
N VAL A 87 7.99 -6.18 -6.20
CA VAL A 87 8.44 -7.38 -5.45
C VAL A 87 8.71 -7.04 -3.99
N TYR A 88 9.41 -5.94 -3.72
CA TYR A 88 9.67 -5.45 -2.37
C TYR A 88 8.37 -5.21 -1.59
N PHE A 89 7.38 -4.53 -2.19
CA PHE A 89 6.09 -4.28 -1.54
C PHE A 89 5.31 -5.58 -1.26
N ALA A 90 5.27 -6.51 -2.22
CA ALA A 90 4.61 -7.80 -2.04
C ALA A 90 5.22 -8.58 -0.88
N LEU A 91 6.56 -8.66 -0.82
CA LEU A 91 7.28 -9.32 0.27
C LEU A 91 7.04 -8.63 1.60
N LEU A 92 7.05 -7.29 1.64
CA LEU A 92 6.80 -6.53 2.86
C LEU A 92 5.39 -6.74 3.39
N VAL A 93 4.37 -6.77 2.52
CA VAL A 93 2.98 -7.08 2.93
C VAL A 93 2.86 -8.52 3.41
N ALA A 94 3.47 -9.48 2.71
CA ALA A 94 3.46 -10.88 3.13
C ALA A 94 4.14 -11.07 4.49
N PHE A 95 5.32 -10.49 4.66
CA PHE A 95 6.07 -10.48 5.91
C PHE A 95 5.24 -9.86 7.03
N THR A 96 4.71 -8.66 6.82
CA THR A 96 3.95 -7.96 7.87
C THR A 96 2.67 -8.71 8.25
N THR A 97 1.99 -9.31 7.27
CA THR A 97 0.79 -10.12 7.51
C THR A 97 1.11 -11.40 8.28
N LEU A 98 2.16 -12.12 7.93
CA LEU A 98 2.52 -13.39 8.58
C LEU A 98 3.05 -13.17 10.00
N PHE A 99 3.99 -12.23 10.16
CA PHE A 99 4.71 -12.06 11.43
C PHE A 99 4.00 -11.17 12.44
N PHE A 100 3.30 -10.12 12.01
CA PHE A 100 2.60 -9.24 12.96
C PHE A 100 1.13 -9.64 13.10
N ILE A 101 0.39 -9.74 12.00
CA ILE A 101 -1.06 -10.02 12.06
C ILE A 101 -1.31 -11.49 12.43
N GLY A 102 -0.61 -12.43 11.78
CA GLY A 102 -0.77 -13.87 12.02
C GLY A 102 -0.32 -14.32 13.42
N GLN A 103 0.72 -13.69 13.96
CA GLN A 103 1.24 -14.01 15.31
C GLN A 103 0.75 -13.08 16.40
N ARG A 104 -0.35 -12.34 16.18
CA ARG A 104 -0.91 -11.41 17.16
C ARG A 104 -1.09 -12.02 18.56
N HIS A 105 -1.48 -13.28 18.64
CA HIS A 105 -1.69 -14.00 19.90
C HIS A 105 -0.41 -14.15 20.75
N LYS A 106 0.77 -13.95 20.16
CA LYS A 106 2.07 -13.97 20.85
C LYS A 106 2.53 -12.59 21.30
N ILE A 107 1.85 -11.52 20.90
CA ILE A 107 2.20 -10.16 21.30
C ILE A 107 1.80 -9.98 22.76
N ASP A 108 2.76 -9.58 23.60
CA ASP A 108 2.50 -9.36 25.01
C ASP A 108 1.60 -8.14 25.24
N ARG A 109 0.97 -8.10 26.41
CA ARG A 109 -0.02 -7.07 26.75
C ARG A 109 0.57 -5.67 26.83
N GLN A 110 1.84 -5.53 27.22
CA GLN A 110 2.50 -4.22 27.33
C GLN A 110 2.78 -3.65 25.93
N SER A 111 3.29 -4.47 25.01
CA SER A 111 3.46 -4.12 23.60
C SER A 111 2.14 -3.74 22.95
N LEU A 112 1.05 -4.48 23.20
CA LEU A 112 -0.29 -4.13 22.69
C LEU A 112 -0.77 -2.77 23.20
N GLN A 113 -0.58 -2.46 24.49
CA GLN A 113 -0.95 -1.16 25.05
C GLN A 113 -0.14 -0.02 24.42
N LEU A 114 1.15 -0.22 24.17
CA LEU A 114 2.00 0.76 23.49
C LEU A 114 1.55 0.98 22.04
N MET A 115 1.25 -0.10 21.32
CA MET A 115 0.68 -0.04 19.97
C MET A 115 -0.66 0.69 19.92
N GLN A 116 -1.54 0.46 20.91
CA GLN A 116 -2.81 1.18 21.05
C GLN A 116 -2.60 2.68 21.27
N ARG A 117 -1.69 3.06 22.17
CA ARG A 117 -1.35 4.47 22.43
C ARG A 117 -0.81 5.17 21.19
N LEU A 118 0.06 4.50 20.43
CA LEU A 118 0.57 5.02 19.16
C LEU A 118 -0.56 5.23 18.15
N ALA A 119 -1.45 4.25 18.02
CA ALA A 119 -2.59 4.32 17.09
C ALA A 119 -3.64 5.38 17.49
N SER A 120 -3.84 5.63 18.79
CA SER A 120 -4.81 6.59 19.32
C SER A 120 -4.30 8.02 19.39
N SER A 121 -3.01 8.26 19.14
CA SER A 121 -2.40 9.59 19.25
C SER A 121 -2.88 10.58 18.17
N GLY A 122 -3.61 10.13 17.15
CA GLY A 122 -4.07 10.96 16.02
C GLY A 122 -2.96 11.41 15.07
N VAL A 123 -1.68 11.25 15.45
CA VAL A 123 -0.52 11.64 14.65
C VAL A 123 -0.38 10.79 13.38
N ILE A 124 -1.03 9.62 13.33
CA ILE A 124 -0.86 8.61 12.28
C ILE A 124 -2.22 8.22 11.68
N ASP A 125 -3.01 9.21 11.28
CA ASP A 125 -4.27 8.94 10.60
C ASP A 125 -4.01 8.30 9.21
N PRO A 126 -4.79 7.26 8.82
CA PRO A 126 -4.61 6.55 7.55
C PRO A 126 -4.56 7.48 6.34
N TRP A 127 -5.49 8.43 6.27
CA TRP A 127 -5.64 9.34 5.13
C TRP A 127 -4.44 10.30 4.97
N MET A 128 -3.76 10.67 6.07
CA MET A 128 -2.57 11.52 6.03
C MET A 128 -1.41 10.79 5.35
N ILE A 129 -1.17 9.53 5.71
CA ILE A 129 -0.12 8.72 5.06
C ILE A 129 -0.48 8.47 3.59
N MET A 130 -1.74 8.18 3.28
CA MET A 130 -2.19 8.02 1.90
C MET A 130 -1.94 9.29 1.07
N THR A 131 -2.25 10.46 1.63
CA THR A 131 -1.98 11.76 0.99
C THR A 131 -0.48 11.96 0.77
N LEU A 132 0.35 11.62 1.76
CA LEU A 132 1.80 11.69 1.65
C LEU A 132 2.32 10.78 0.52
N VAL A 133 1.85 9.53 0.43
CA VAL A 133 2.20 8.61 -0.66
C VAL A 133 1.83 9.21 -2.01
N LEU A 134 0.63 9.78 -2.15
CA LEU A 134 0.20 10.42 -3.40
C LEU A 134 1.10 11.60 -3.77
N ILE A 135 1.49 12.44 -2.81
CA ILE A 135 2.42 13.56 -3.04
C ILE A 135 3.77 13.04 -3.53
N THR A 136 4.29 11.93 -2.98
CA THR A 136 5.57 11.38 -3.42
C THR A 136 5.57 10.87 -4.86
N LEU A 137 4.40 10.53 -5.42
CA LEU A 137 4.29 10.11 -6.82
C LEU A 137 4.60 11.25 -7.80
N TYR A 138 4.44 12.50 -7.38
CA TYR A 138 4.76 13.67 -8.21
C TYR A 138 6.27 13.92 -8.35
N PHE A 139 7.11 13.34 -7.48
CA PHE A 139 8.55 13.64 -7.43
C PHE A 139 9.41 12.47 -7.95
N GLU A 140 9.49 12.30 -9.26
CA GLU A 140 10.30 11.26 -9.92
C GLU A 140 11.80 11.38 -9.60
N ASN A 141 12.31 12.61 -9.46
CA ASN A 141 13.70 12.88 -9.07
C ASN A 141 14.04 12.42 -7.65
N ARG A 142 13.02 12.15 -6.83
CA ARG A 142 13.16 11.65 -5.46
C ARG A 142 12.52 10.26 -5.34
N PHE A 143 12.82 9.39 -6.30
CA PHE A 143 12.15 8.10 -6.48
C PHE A 143 12.12 7.18 -5.25
N ILE A 144 13.04 7.33 -4.29
CA ILE A 144 13.07 6.58 -3.02
C ILE A 144 11.96 7.03 -2.04
N GLN A 145 11.40 8.22 -2.19
CA GLN A 145 10.35 8.73 -1.30
C GLN A 145 9.06 7.89 -1.41
N TYR A 146 8.70 7.46 -2.61
CA TYR A 146 7.53 6.62 -2.86
C TYR A 146 7.57 5.27 -2.12
N PRO A 147 8.60 4.40 -2.30
CA PRO A 147 8.68 3.14 -1.58
C PRO A 147 8.83 3.33 -0.07
N THR A 148 9.45 4.43 0.37
CA THR A 148 9.55 4.76 1.80
C THR A 148 8.17 5.07 2.40
N CYS A 149 7.38 5.93 1.77
CA CYS A 149 6.03 6.26 2.25
C CYS A 149 5.08 5.08 2.14
N THR A 150 5.21 4.27 1.08
CA THR A 150 4.44 3.03 0.92
C THR A 150 4.79 2.00 2.01
N THR A 151 6.05 1.92 2.42
CA THR A 151 6.48 1.11 3.58
C THR A 151 5.79 1.58 4.86
N LEU A 152 5.75 2.89 5.11
CA LEU A 152 5.02 3.46 6.26
C LEU A 152 3.53 3.11 6.23
N LEU A 153 2.90 3.18 5.04
CA LEU A 153 1.50 2.78 4.85
C LEU A 153 1.28 1.30 5.20
N ILE A 154 2.16 0.41 4.73
CA ILE A 154 2.08 -1.04 5.01
C ILE A 154 2.29 -1.33 6.51
N MET A 155 3.23 -0.64 7.16
CA MET A 155 3.45 -0.77 8.59
C MET A 155 2.23 -0.29 9.39
N ARG A 156 1.58 0.79 8.94
CA ARG A 156 0.34 1.26 9.56
C ARG A 156 -0.82 0.27 9.37
N TYR A 157 -0.94 -0.32 8.19
CA TYR A 157 -1.89 -1.41 7.95
C TYR A 157 -1.65 -2.61 8.88
N ALA A 158 -0.38 -3.00 9.07
CA ALA A 158 -0.01 -4.07 10.00
C ALA A 158 -0.41 -3.74 11.44
N LEU A 159 -0.15 -2.51 11.88
CA LEU A 159 -0.56 -2.00 13.20
C LEU A 159 -2.10 -2.07 13.36
N TYR A 160 -2.87 -1.62 12.36
CA TYR A 160 -4.32 -1.74 12.35
C TYR A 160 -4.77 -3.21 12.50
N GLY A 161 -4.16 -4.12 11.75
CA GLY A 161 -4.45 -5.56 11.82
C GLY A 161 -4.16 -6.18 13.19
N CYS A 162 -3.11 -5.73 13.87
CA CYS A 162 -2.75 -6.20 15.22
C CYS A 162 -3.73 -5.70 16.30
N LEU A 163 -4.35 -4.54 16.09
CA LEU A 163 -5.24 -3.91 17.07
C LEU A 163 -6.71 -4.35 16.92
N LYS A 164 -7.13 -4.76 15.72
CA LYS A 164 -8.52 -5.18 15.45
C LYS A 164 -8.90 -6.41 16.30
N PRO A 165 -9.95 -6.39 17.15
CA PRO A 165 -10.34 -7.53 17.98
C PRO A 165 -10.51 -8.83 17.18
N SER A 166 -9.98 -9.94 17.68
CA SER A 166 -10.14 -11.25 17.02
C SER A 166 -11.57 -11.72 17.23
N PRO A 167 -12.30 -12.16 16.19
CA PRO A 167 -13.68 -12.64 16.34
C PRO A 167 -13.80 -13.88 17.25
N LYS A 168 -12.68 -14.52 17.62
CA LYS A 168 -12.66 -15.68 18.53
C LYS A 168 -12.71 -15.31 20.04
N ALA A 169 -12.70 -14.02 20.41
CA ALA A 169 -12.67 -13.60 21.81
C ALA A 169 -14.05 -13.31 22.43
N SER A 170 -15.16 -13.59 21.73
CA SER A 170 -16.53 -13.33 22.21
C SER A 170 -17.27 -14.57 22.74
N TYR A 171 -16.57 -15.68 22.97
CA TYR A 171 -17.14 -16.91 23.53
C TYR A 171 -16.30 -17.46 24.71
N SER A 172 -16.01 -16.60 25.68
CA SER A 172 -15.45 -17.02 26.98
C SER A 172 -16.00 -16.12 28.07
#